data_AF-A0A538N4Q7-F1
#
_entry.id   AF-A0A538N4Q7-F1
#
_cell.length_a   1.000
_cell.length_b   1.000
_cell.length_c   1.000
_cell.angle_alpha   90.00
_cell.angle_beta   90.00
_cell.angle_gamma   90.00
#
_symmetry.space_group_name_H-M   'P 1'
#
loop_
_entity.id
_entity.type
_entity.pdbx_description
1 polymer ?
#
loop_
_entity_poly.entity_id
_entity_poly.type
_entity_poly.pdbx_seq_one_letter_code
_entity_poly.pdbx_strand_id
1 'polypeptide(L)'
;MQWTFGTFLWSMVVFFFWFTVIWMFIALFADIFRRNMSGWAKAGWIILMVILPFIGILAYLIARPKTEDQDVLLYSTRRQAYQPTEHGAADEIAKAAELRDQGRITAAEYETIKQHALSY
;
A
#
# COMPACT_ATOMS: atom_id res chain seq x y z
N MET A 1 1.71 -7.68 -11.68
CA MET A 1 3.04 -7.29 -11.14
C MET A 1 4.09 -8.00 -11.96
N GLN A 2 5.03 -7.27 -12.55
CA GLN A 2 6.16 -7.86 -13.27
C GLN A 2 7.27 -8.13 -12.26
N TRP A 3 7.65 -9.39 -12.05
CA TRP A 3 8.73 -9.76 -11.14
C TRP A 3 10.06 -9.57 -11.84
N THR A 4 10.92 -8.74 -11.28
CA THR A 4 12.32 -8.59 -11.72
C THR A 4 13.24 -9.41 -10.82
N PHE A 5 14.40 -9.82 -11.33
CA PHE A 5 15.41 -10.53 -10.55
C PHE A 5 15.78 -9.77 -9.26
N GLY A 6 15.93 -8.45 -9.34
CA GLY A 6 16.20 -7.60 -8.19
C GLY A 6 15.08 -7.64 -7.14
N THR A 7 13.81 -7.54 -7.55
CA THR A 7 12.68 -7.64 -6.62
C THR A 7 12.56 -9.02 -5.97
N PHE A 8 12.92 -10.08 -6.70
CA PHE A 8 12.93 -11.43 -6.17
C PHE A 8 14.03 -11.60 -5.12
N LEU A 9 15.28 -11.23 -5.43
CA LEU A 9 16.37 -11.28 -4.45
C LEU A 9 16.05 -10.46 -3.19
N TRP A 10 15.51 -9.25 -3.36
CA TRP A 10 15.09 -8.41 -2.24
C TRP A 10 14.02 -9.09 -1.38
N SER A 11 13.02 -9.74 -2.00
CA SER A 11 12.01 -10.50 -1.25
C SER A 11 12.60 -11.67 -0.45
N MET A 12 13.61 -12.38 -0.97
CA MET A 12 14.32 -13.42 -0.22
C MET A 12 15.05 -12.85 1.00
N VAL A 13 15.71 -11.69 0.85
CA VAL A 13 16.38 -11.02 1.96
C VAL A 13 15.38 -10.61 3.04
N VAL A 14 14.29 -9.94 2.65
CA VAL A 14 13.23 -9.54 3.59
C VAL A 14 12.62 -10.76 4.29
N PHE A 15 12.32 -11.82 3.55
CA PHE A 15 11.82 -13.08 4.10
C PHE A 15 12.82 -13.70 5.10
N PHE A 16 14.10 -13.73 4.79
CA PHE A 16 15.15 -14.26 5.67
C PHE A 16 15.21 -13.50 6.99
N PHE A 17 15.10 -12.17 6.98
CA PHE A 17 15.06 -11.37 8.19
C PHE A 17 13.80 -11.66 9.01
N TRP A 18 12.62 -11.76 8.37
CA TRP A 18 11.39 -12.16 9.06
C TRP A 18 11.52 -13.53 9.71
N PHE A 19 12.06 -14.50 8.98
CA PHE A 19 12.31 -15.85 9.49
C PHE A 19 13.26 -15.82 10.69
N THR A 20 14.36 -15.08 10.60
CA THR A 20 15.36 -14.96 11.67
C THR A 20 14.77 -14.33 12.92
N VAL A 21 13.96 -13.27 12.78
CA VAL A 21 13.30 -12.63 13.93
C VAL A 21 12.37 -13.60 14.64
N ILE A 22 11.51 -14.31 13.91
CA ILE A 22 10.59 -15.30 14.50
C ILE A 22 11.38 -16.39 15.23
N TRP A 23 12.42 -16.94 14.59
CA TRP A 23 13.28 -17.95 15.21
C TRP A 23 14.01 -17.44 16.44
N MET A 24 14.46 -16.19 16.43
CA MET A 24 15.10 -15.57 17.59
C MET A 24 14.13 -15.50 18.78
N PHE A 25 12.87 -15.11 18.56
CA PHE A 25 11.86 -15.14 19.62
C PHE A 25 11.65 -16.56 20.17
N ILE A 26 11.50 -17.56 19.30
CA ILE A 26 11.34 -18.96 19.71
C ILE A 26 12.55 -19.42 20.55
N ALA A 27 13.77 -19.13 20.08
CA ALA A 27 15.00 -19.48 20.78
C ALA A 27 15.11 -18.79 22.15
N LEU A 28 14.72 -17.50 22.24
CA LEU A 28 14.68 -16.75 23.49
C LEU A 28 13.66 -17.34 24.47
N PHE A 29 12.46 -17.69 24.00
CA PHE A 29 11.47 -18.38 24.83
C PHE A 29 12.01 -19.72 25.32
N ALA A 30 12.59 -20.54 24.44
CA ALA A 30 13.18 -21.82 24.80
C ALA A 30 14.31 -21.66 25.85
N ASP A 31 15.14 -20.62 25.73
CA ASP A 31 16.18 -20.32 26.71
C ASP A 31 15.60 -20.02 28.10
N ILE A 32 14.54 -19.20 28.17
CA ILE A 32 13.83 -18.90 29.43
C ILE A 32 13.29 -20.19 30.06
N PHE A 33 12.73 -21.10 29.27
CA PHE A 33 12.20 -22.36 29.78
C PHE A 33 13.30 -23.30 30.29
N ARG A 34 14.49 -23.31 29.66
CA ARG A 34 15.64 -24.14 30.08
C ARG A 34 16.28 -23.67 31.39
N ARG A 35 16.12 -22.40 31.76
CA ARG A 35 16.68 -21.87 33.01
C ARG A 35 15.89 -22.36 34.23
N ASN A 36 16.62 -22.67 35.29
CA ASN A 36 16.07 -23.02 36.61
C ASN A 36 15.65 -21.74 37.35
N MET A 37 14.48 -21.22 37.00
CA MET A 37 13.85 -20.05 37.60
C MET A 37 12.37 -20.34 37.88
N SER A 38 11.78 -19.62 38.85
CA SER A 38 10.37 -19.79 39.22
C SER A 38 9.44 -19.53 38.02
N GLY A 39 8.28 -20.19 37.99
CA GLY A 39 7.31 -19.99 36.90
C GLY A 39 6.87 -18.54 36.73
N TRP A 40 6.75 -17.81 37.85
CA TRP A 40 6.47 -16.37 37.85
C TRP A 40 7.58 -15.53 37.23
N ALA A 41 8.85 -15.87 37.46
CA ALA A 41 9.97 -15.19 36.81
C ALA A 41 9.93 -15.42 35.29
N LYS A 42 9.65 -16.65 34.83
CA LYS A 42 9.49 -16.96 33.40
C LYS A 42 8.35 -16.14 32.78
N ALA A 43 7.19 -16.10 33.44
CA ALA A 43 6.04 -15.33 32.98
C ALA A 43 6.36 -13.83 32.89
N GLY A 44 7.05 -13.26 33.89
CA GLY A 44 7.49 -11.86 33.86
C GLY A 44 8.39 -11.55 32.67
N TRP A 45 9.37 -12.41 32.37
CA TRP A 45 10.26 -12.24 31.22
C TRP A 45 9.52 -12.30 29.88
N ILE A 46 8.58 -13.24 29.75
CA ILE A 46 7.75 -13.38 28.55
C ILE A 46 6.92 -12.11 28.33
N ILE A 47 6.25 -11.62 29.38
CA ILE A 47 5.44 -10.40 29.33
C ILE A 47 6.30 -9.20 28.94
N LEU A 48 7.49 -9.06 29.55
CA LEU A 48 8.42 -7.98 29.25
C LEU A 48 8.82 -7.98 27.77
N MET A 49 9.18 -9.14 27.20
CA MET A 49 9.55 -9.27 25.79
C MET A 49 8.41 -8.90 24.83
N VAL A 50 7.16 -9.21 25.20
CA VAL A 50 5.99 -8.85 24.38
C VAL A 50 5.69 -7.36 24.48
N ILE A 51 5.81 -6.74 25.65
CA ILE A 51 5.43 -5.33 25.87
C ILE A 51 6.50 -4.36 25.37
N LEU A 52 7.78 -4.70 25.50
CA LEU A 52 8.91 -3.83 25.10
C LEU A 52 8.81 -3.24 23.68
N PRO A 53 8.46 -3.99 22.61
CA PRO A 53 8.32 -3.41 21.28
C PRO A 53 7.23 -2.33 21.20
N PHE A 54 6.13 -2.48 21.96
CA PHE A 54 5.08 -1.46 22.01
C PHE A 54 5.53 -0.19 22.71
N ILE A 55 6.35 -0.31 23.77
CA ILE A 55 6.95 0.86 24.42
C ILE A 55 7.81 1.64 23.42
N GLY A 56 8.59 0.95 22.58
CA GLY A 56 9.38 1.59 21.51
C GLY A 56 8.50 2.34 20.50
N ILE A 57 7.39 1.73 20.08
CA ILE A 57 6.43 2.38 19.16
C ILE A 57 5.79 3.60 19.82
N LEU A 58 5.32 3.49 21.06
CA LEU A 58 4.71 4.60 21.79
C LEU A 58 5.71 5.74 22.03
N ALA A 59 6.95 5.40 22.42
CA ALA A 59 8.02 6.37 22.57
C ALA A 59 8.31 7.09 21.24
N TYR A 60 8.37 6.36 20.12
CA TYR A 60 8.52 6.96 18.80
C TYR A 60 7.35 7.89 18.46
N LEU A 61 6.11 7.49 18.70
CA LEU A 61 4.93 8.32 18.42
C LEU A 61 4.90 9.59 19.26
N ILE A 62 5.33 9.53 20.53
CA ILE A 62 5.41 10.71 21.42
C ILE A 62 6.57 11.62 21.00
N ALA A 63 7.72 11.05 20.63
CA ALA A 63 8.89 11.80 20.22
C ALA A 63 8.79 12.36 18.79
N ARG A 64 7.91 11.81 17.95
CA ARG A 64 7.77 12.21 16.54
C ARG A 64 7.19 13.63 16.47
N PRO A 65 7.94 14.62 15.96
CA PRO A 65 7.39 15.95 15.73
C PRO A 65 6.29 15.88 14.66
N LYS A 66 5.22 16.67 14.85
CA LYS A 66 4.13 16.77 13.87
C LYS A 66 4.66 17.47 12.61
N THR A 67 4.76 16.74 11.51
CA THR A 67 4.94 17.33 10.17
C THR A 67 3.57 17.68 9.60
N GLU A 68 3.18 18.95 9.69
CA GLU A 68 1.92 19.45 9.11
C GLU A 68 1.91 19.43 7.57
N ASP A 69 3.07 19.39 6.90
CA ASP A 69 3.13 19.67 5.46
C ASP A 69 3.03 18.46 4.52
N GLN A 70 3.36 17.24 4.97
CA GLN A 70 3.42 16.08 4.07
C GLN A 70 2.09 15.35 3.91
N ASP A 71 1.24 15.33 4.95
CA ASP A 71 -0.04 14.61 4.88
C ASP A 71 -1.00 15.33 3.93
N VAL A 72 -1.03 16.67 3.92
CA VAL A 72 -1.91 17.45 3.03
C VAL A 72 -1.62 17.17 1.56
N LEU A 73 -0.34 17.05 1.18
CA LEU A 73 0.06 16.71 -0.18
C LEU A 73 -0.40 15.29 -0.56
N LEU A 74 -0.19 14.29 0.30
CA LEU A 74 -0.58 12.91 0.01
C LEU A 74 -2.10 12.72 -0.13
N TYR A 75 -2.89 13.42 0.70
CA TYR A 75 -4.35 13.44 0.61
C TYR A 75 -4.84 14.15 -0.67
N SER A 76 -4.17 15.23 -1.09
CA SER A 76 -4.52 15.97 -2.30
C SER A 76 -4.25 15.16 -3.59
N THR A 77 -3.10 14.47 -3.66
CA THR A 77 -2.74 13.64 -4.82
C THR A 77 -3.67 12.42 -4.96
N ARG A 78 -4.11 11.84 -3.84
CA ARG A 78 -5.04 10.69 -3.88
C ARG A 78 -6.45 11.07 -4.37
N ARG A 79 -6.91 12.31 -4.15
CA ARG A 79 -8.16 12.81 -4.76
C ARG A 79 -8.01 13.05 -6.27
N GLN A 80 -6.86 13.52 -6.72
CA GLN A 80 -6.61 13.70 -8.16
C GLN A 80 -6.48 12.36 -8.88
N ALA A 81 -5.94 11.33 -8.23
CA ALA A 81 -5.85 9.98 -8.78
C ALA A 81 -7.16 9.17 -8.76
N TYR A 82 -8.21 9.68 -8.09
CA TYR A 82 -9.55 9.09 -8.07
C TYR A 82 -10.55 10.06 -8.70
N GLN A 83 -10.29 10.46 -9.94
CA GLN A 83 -11.36 10.83 -10.86
C GLN A 83 -11.79 9.53 -11.56
N PRO A 84 -13.04 9.05 -11.37
CA PRO A 84 -13.57 8.02 -12.24
C PRO A 84 -13.48 8.54 -13.67
N THR A 85 -12.95 7.73 -14.57
CA THR A 85 -12.86 7.96 -16.02
C THR A 85 -14.23 8.05 -16.71
N GLU A 86 -15.28 8.52 -16.02
CA GLU A 86 -16.58 8.83 -16.63
C GLU A 86 -16.53 10.13 -17.45
N HIS A 87 -15.53 10.99 -17.24
CA HIS A 87 -15.35 12.20 -18.05
C HIS A 87 -14.72 11.92 -19.44
N GLY A 88 -14.23 10.71 -19.70
CA GLY A 88 -13.62 10.38 -21.00
C GLY A 88 -14.66 10.11 -22.10
N ALA A 89 -15.62 9.23 -21.83
CA ALA A 89 -16.59 8.79 -22.84
C ALA A 89 -17.54 9.92 -23.29
N ALA A 90 -18.03 10.73 -22.36
CA ALA A 90 -18.93 11.85 -22.70
C ALA A 90 -18.21 12.95 -23.49
N ASP A 91 -16.98 13.29 -23.12
CA ASP A 91 -16.16 14.29 -23.83
C ASP A 91 -15.73 13.80 -25.22
N GLU A 92 -15.40 12.51 -25.36
CA GLU A 92 -15.10 11.90 -26.65
C GLU A 92 -16.31 11.90 -27.59
N ILE A 93 -17.51 11.60 -27.09
CA ILE A 93 -18.75 11.65 -27.87
C ILE A 93 -19.09 13.09 -28.25
N ALA A 94 -18.93 14.05 -27.34
CA ALA A 94 -19.17 15.48 -27.60
C ALA A 94 -18.23 16.02 -28.69
N LYS A 95 -16.95 15.67 -28.62
CA LYS A 95 -15.95 16.06 -29.62
C LYS A 95 -16.21 15.41 -30.99
N ALA A 96 -16.66 14.16 -31.01
CA ALA A 96 -17.05 13.49 -32.24
C ALA A 96 -18.29 14.15 -32.88
N ALA A 97 -19.25 14.62 -32.08
CA ALA A 97 -20.43 15.32 -32.59
C ALA A 97 -20.04 16.66 -33.24
N GLU A 98 -19.13 17.42 -32.62
CA GLU A 98 -18.61 18.67 -33.18
C GLU A 98 -17.90 18.45 -34.54
N LEU A 99 -17.07 17.41 -34.65
CA LEU A 99 -16.39 17.05 -35.89
C LEU A 99 -17.38 16.67 -37.00
N ARG A 100 -18.48 16.00 -36.66
CA ARG A 100 -19.55 15.66 -37.61
C ARG A 100 -20.28 16.91 -38.09
N ASP A 101 -20.60 17.82 -37.17
CA ASP A 101 -21.31 19.05 -37.47
C ASP A 101 -20.44 20.01 -38.31
N GLN A 102 -19.11 19.94 -38.16
CA GLN A 102 -18.12 20.60 -39.03
C GLN A 102 -17.92 19.89 -40.39
N GLY A 103 -18.61 18.77 -40.64
CA GLY A 103 -18.48 17.97 -41.86
C GLY A 103 -17.12 17.27 -42.01
N ARG A 104 -16.35 17.15 -40.92
CA ARG A 104 -15.01 16.51 -40.91
C ARG A 104 -15.10 14.99 -40.82
N ILE A 105 -16.21 14.47 -40.30
CA ILE A 105 -16.53 13.04 -40.27
C ILE A 105 -17.98 12.82 -40.70
N THR A 106 -18.25 11.62 -41.19
CA THR A 106 -19.58 11.18 -41.60
C THR A 106 -20.40 10.65 -40.42
N ALA A 107 -21.72 10.53 -40.61
CA ALA A 107 -22.62 10.00 -39.58
C ALA A 107 -22.28 8.55 -39.18
N ALA A 108 -21.79 7.73 -40.11
CA ALA A 108 -21.38 6.36 -39.84
C ALA A 108 -20.11 6.29 -38.98
N GLU A 109 -19.16 7.19 -39.22
CA GLU A 109 -17.92 7.30 -38.43
C GLU A 109 -18.20 7.80 -37.01
N TYR A 110 -19.13 8.76 -36.86
CA TYR A 110 -19.58 9.22 -35.55
C TYR A 110 -20.19 8.10 -34.70
N GLU A 111 -21.10 7.29 -35.26
CA GLU A 111 -21.74 6.20 -34.50
C GLU A 111 -20.71 5.12 -34.09
N THR A 112 -19.68 4.89 -34.90
CA THR A 112 -18.59 3.96 -34.56
C THR A 112 -17.78 4.47 -33.36
N ILE A 113 -17.44 5.77 -33.33
CA ILE A 113 -16.70 6.39 -32.23
C ILE A 113 -17.54 6.40 -30.95
N LYS A 114 -18.83 6.71 -31.06
CA LYS A 114 -19.78 6.69 -29.92
C LYS A 114 -19.93 5.30 -29.32
N GLN A 115 -20.03 4.26 -30.13
CA GLN A 115 -20.09 2.87 -29.64
C GLN A 115 -18.80 2.46 -28.94
N HIS A 116 -17.64 2.88 -29.48
CA HIS A 116 -16.35 2.61 -28.86
C HIS A 116 -16.22 3.30 -27.49
N ALA A 117 -16.59 4.57 -27.40
CA ALA A 117 -16.57 5.36 -26.17
C ALA A 117 -17.53 4.81 -25.09
N LEU A 118 -18.68 4.26 -25.49
CA LEU A 118 -19.65 3.63 -24.57
C LEU A 118 -19.30 2.19 -24.17
N SER A 119 -18.33 1.57 -24.83
CA SER A 119 -17.92 0.17 -24.57
C SER A 119 -16.79 0.02 -23.53
N TYR A 120 -16.22 1.16 -23.10
CA TYR A 120 -15.18 1.27 -22.08
C TYR A 120 -15.76 1.65 -20.73
#